data_AF-A0A139MZR9-F1
#
_entry.id   AF-A0A139MZR9-F1
#
_cell.length_a   1.000
_cell.length_b   1.000
_cell.length_c   1.000
_cell.angle_alpha   90.00
_cell.angle_beta   90.00
_cell.angle_gamma   90.00
#
_symmetry.space_group_name_H-M   'P 1'
#
loop_
_entity.id
_entity.type
_entity.pdbx_description
1 polymer ?
#
loop_
_entity_poly.entity_id
_entity_poly.type
_entity_poly.pdbx_seq_one_letter_code
_entity_poly.pdbx_strand_id
1 'polypeptide(L)' 'MFGVITTEDIEQAIERSGSKAGNKGSECAQGVLEMINLAKQL' A
#
# COMPACT_ATOMS: atom_id res chain seq x y z
N MET A 1 2.23 -3.41 8.02
CA MET A 1 1.61 -3.43 6.68
C MET A 1 2.73 -3.52 5.65
N PHE A 2 2.54 -4.26 4.54
CA PHE A 2 3.61 -4.55 3.57
C PHE A 2 3.35 -3.81 2.26
N GLY A 3 4.09 -2.71 2.02
CA GLY A 3 3.95 -1.83 0.86
C GLY A 3 4.87 -2.17 -0.30
N VAL A 4 5.30 -3.43 -0.40
CA VAL A 4 6.16 -3.91 -1.49
C VAL A 4 5.31 -4.68 -2.47
N ILE A 5 5.35 -4.30 -3.74
CA ILE A 5 4.67 -5.02 -4.82
C ILE A 5 5.62 -6.05 -5.42
N THR A 6 5.12 -7.27 -5.57
CA THR A 6 5.80 -8.36 -6.28
C THR A 6 5.07 -8.60 -7.58
N THR A 7 5.73 -8.33 -8.70
CA THR A 7 5.14 -8.42 -10.04
C THR A 7 6.07 -9.17 -10.99
N GLU A 8 5.49 -9.74 -12.04
CA GLU A 8 6.23 -10.49 -13.06
C GLU A 8 6.72 -9.59 -14.21
N ASP A 9 6.07 -8.44 -14.39
CA ASP A 9 6.40 -7.46 -15.42
C ASP A 9 6.20 -6.00 -14.94
N ILE A 10 6.58 -5.06 -15.81
CA ILE A 10 6.51 -3.61 -15.56
C ILE A 10 5.08 -3.09 -15.63
N GLU A 11 4.23 -3.65 -16.49
CA GLU A 11 2.84 -3.19 -16.64
C GLU A 11 2.04 -3.44 -15.35
N GLN A 12 2.19 -4.63 -14.78
CA GLN A 12 1.64 -5.00 -13.47
C GLN A 12 2.14 -4.10 -12.33
N ALA A 13 3.40 -3.68 -12.39
CA ALA A 13 3.99 -2.76 -11.40
C ALA A 13 3.36 -1.36 -11.51
N ILE A 14 3.20 -0.86 -12.73
CA ILE A 14 2.55 0.43 -13.01
C ILE A 14 1.09 0.40 -12.58
N GLU A 15 0.36 -0.67 -12.90
CA GLU A 15 -1.06 -0.79 -12.54
C GLU A 15 -1.30 -0.68 -11.03
N ARG A 16 -0.37 -1.18 -10.20
CA ARG A 16 -0.43 -1.17 -8.72
C ARG A 16 0.21 0.07 -8.08
N SER A 17 0.80 0.95 -8.88
CA SER A 17 1.53 2.16 -8.43
C SER A 17 0.75 3.46 -8.67
N GLY A 18 -0.59 3.39 -8.75
CA GLY A 18 -1.46 4.56 -8.91
C GLY A 18 -2.17 4.64 -10.27
N SER A 19 -2.21 3.54 -11.02
CA SER A 19 -3.02 3.41 -12.23
C SER A 19 -4.25 2.53 -11.93
N LYS A 20 -4.60 1.60 -12.82
CA LYS A 20 -5.87 0.84 -12.80
C LYS A 20 -6.11 0.05 -11.51
N ALA A 21 -5.07 -0.54 -10.90
CA ALA A 21 -5.18 -1.38 -9.70
C ALA A 21 -4.92 -0.59 -8.40
N GLY A 22 -5.03 0.74 -8.46
CA GLY A 22 -4.84 1.62 -7.31
C GLY A 22 -3.36 1.86 -6.97
N ASN A 23 -3.12 2.39 -5.77
CA ASN A 23 -1.78 2.72 -5.29
C ASN A 23 -1.49 1.97 -3.98
N LYS A 24 -0.72 0.88 -4.07
CA LYS A 24 -0.37 0.05 -2.91
C LYS A 24 0.50 0.77 -1.86
N GLY A 25 1.26 1.78 -2.26
CA GLY A 25 1.99 2.64 -1.34
C GLY A 25 1.06 3.48 -0.46
N SER A 26 0.06 4.12 -1.08
CA SER A 26 -0.94 4.92 -0.36
C SER A 26 -1.80 4.07 0.56
N GLU A 27 -2.27 2.90 0.09
CA GLU A 27 -3.01 1.95 0.92
C GLU A 27 -2.17 1.49 2.13
N CYS A 28 -0.89 1.18 1.91
CA CYS A 28 0.02 0.81 2.99
C CYS A 28 0.22 1.94 4.00
N ALA A 29 0.38 3.18 3.54
CA ALA A 29 0.53 4.35 4.41
C ALA A 29 -0.73 4.56 5.27
N GLN A 30 -1.92 4.42 4.67
CA GLN A 30 -3.18 4.57 5.38
C GLN A 30 -3.31 3.56 6.52
N GLY A 31 -3.10 2.27 6.26
CA GLY A 31 -3.24 1.30 7.35
C GLY A 31 -2.11 1.39 8.37
N VAL A 32 -0.92 1.92 8.03
CA VAL A 32 0.07 2.29 9.05
C VAL A 32 -0.45 3.39 9.98
N LEU A 33 -1.07 4.44 9.45
CA LEU A 33 -1.66 5.51 10.26
C LEU A 33 -2.78 4.98 11.18
N GLU A 34 -3.64 4.11 10.67
CA GLU A 34 -4.68 3.45 11.46
C GLU A 34 -4.08 2.62 12.61
N MET A 35 -3.03 1.84 12.32
CA MET A 35 -2.33 1.05 13.35
C MET A 35 -1.64 1.93 14.39
N ILE A 36 -1.06 3.08 14.01
CA ILE A 36 -0.50 4.04 14.96
C ILE A 36 -1.60 4.59 15.88
N ASN A 37 -2.76 4.95 15.33
CA ASN A 37 -3.88 5.46 16.13
C ASN A 37 -4.41 4.40 17.09
N LEU A 38 -4.53 3.15 16.65
CA LEU A 38 -4.91 2.02 17.52
C LEU A 38 -3.87 1.81 18.65
N ALA A 39 -2.58 1.82 18.33
CA ALA A 39 -1.52 1.65 19.31
C ALA A 39 -1.49 2.75 20.37
N LYS A 40 -1.94 3.97 20.06
CA LYS A 40 -2.09 5.07 21.04
C LYS A 40 -3.29 4.91 21.98
N GLN A 41 -4.25 4.05 21.63
CA GLN A 41 -5.46 3.79 22.42
C GLN A 41 -5.34 2.54 23.31
N LEU A 42 -4.21 1.82 23.23
CA LEU A 42 -3.83 0.71 24.09
C LEU A 42 -2.89 1.18 25.20
#